data_AF-A0A7C6SLG8-F1
#
_entry.id   AF-A0A7C6SLG8-F1
#
_cell.length_a   1.000
_cell.length_b   1.000
_cell.length_c   1.000
_cell.angle_alpha   90.00
_cell.angle_beta   90.00
_cell.angle_gamma   90.00
#
_symmetry.space_group_name_H-M   'P 1'
#
loop_
_entity.id
_entity.type
_entity.pdbx_description
1 polymer ?
#
loop_
_entity_poly.entity_id
_entity_poly.type
_entity_poly.pdbx_seq_one_letter_code
_entity_poly.pdbx_strand_id
1 'polypeptide(L)'
;IFAILGVISGIVIMALMNPFISLYNINEGTILVARQFIAVIAVAAVGRSYQATCLAGLVKAGGDVSFVFINDTIFVFLVVLPSAILAMFVFNAPAWVVYACLQSDQILKCFVAVVKINRFKWMKNLTRSN
;
A
#
# COMPACT_ATOMS: atom_id res chain seq x y z
N ILE A 1 17.09 -2.48 -1.60
CA ILE A 1 16.91 -1.87 -2.95
C ILE A 1 15.48 -1.41 -3.18
N PHE A 2 14.47 -2.26 -2.99
CA PHE A 2 13.06 -1.89 -3.20
C PHE A 2 12.56 -0.76 -2.29
N ALA A 3 12.92 -0.75 -1.02
CA ALA A 3 12.59 0.36 -0.11
C ALA A 3 13.23 1.69 -0.55
N ILE A 4 14.45 1.65 -1.11
CA ILE A 4 15.15 2.85 -1.61
C ILE A 4 14.44 3.38 -2.85
N LEU A 5 14.04 2.51 -3.79
CA LEU A 5 13.21 2.89 -4.94
C LEU A 5 11.85 3.45 -4.51
N GLY A 6 11.26 2.91 -3.45
CA GLY A 6 10.04 3.44 -2.83
C GLY A 6 10.21 4.85 -2.27
N VAL A 7 11.32 5.10 -1.57
CA VAL A 7 11.62 6.45 -1.05
C VAL A 7 11.85 7.42 -2.20
N ILE A 8 12.58 7.02 -3.24
CA ILE A 8 12.80 7.85 -4.44
C ILE A 8 11.46 8.16 -5.13
N SER A 9 10.58 7.18 -5.29
CA SER A 9 9.27 7.40 -5.91
C SER A 9 8.38 8.30 -5.06
N GLY A 10 8.41 8.18 -3.73
CA GLY A 10 7.71 9.09 -2.81
C GLY A 10 8.20 10.54 -2.93
N ILE A 11 9.51 10.75 -3.01
CA ILE A 11 10.12 12.08 -3.21
C ILE A 11 9.71 12.67 -4.57
N VAL A 12 9.73 11.87 -5.63
CA VAL A 12 9.30 12.29 -6.96
C VAL A 12 7.82 12.69 -6.97
N ILE A 13 6.95 11.94 -6.29
CA ILE A 13 5.53 12.28 -6.15
C ILE A 13 5.34 13.62 -5.42
N MET A 14 6.08 13.87 -4.33
CA MET A 14 6.02 15.14 -3.63
C MET A 14 6.55 16.30 -4.48
N ALA A 15 7.62 16.09 -5.25
CA ALA A 15 8.16 17.12 -6.15
C ALA A 15 7.20 17.45 -7.30
N LEU A 16 6.53 16.44 -7.85
CA LEU A 16 5.53 16.59 -8.91
C LEU A 16 4.19 17.15 -8.39
N MET A 17 3.93 17.13 -7.08
CA MET A 17 2.68 17.62 -6.50
C MET A 17 2.35 19.05 -6.94
N ASN A 18 3.31 19.97 -6.81
CA ASN A 18 3.11 21.38 -7.10
C ASN A 18 2.78 21.67 -8.58
N PRO A 19 3.56 21.18 -9.57
CA PRO A 19 3.21 21.38 -10.97
C PRO A 19 1.93 20.64 -11.38
N PHE A 20 1.61 19.49 -10.77
CA PHE A 20 0.40 18.75 -11.10
C PHE A 20 -0.87 19.46 -10.63
N ILE A 21 -0.82 20.09 -9.45
CA ILE A 21 -1.95 20.87 -8.92
C ILE A 21 -2.16 22.16 -9.72
N SER A 22 -1.09 22.83 -10.17
CA SER A 22 -1.23 24.07 -10.96
C SER A 22 -1.82 23.86 -12.35
N LEU A 23 -1.80 22.63 -12.88
CA LEU A 23 -2.45 22.28 -14.15
C LEU A 23 -3.98 22.24 -14.05
N TYR A 24 -4.52 22.13 -12.84
CA TYR A 24 -5.95 22.15 -12.60
C TYR A 24 -6.37 23.47 -11.96
N ASN A 25 -7.40 24.12 -12.52
CA ASN A 25 -7.95 25.36 -11.99
C ASN A 25 -8.98 25.04 -10.89
N ILE A 26 -8.49 24.65 -9.71
CA ILE A 26 -9.32 24.14 -8.59
C ILE A 26 -9.46 25.21 -7.50
N ASN A 27 -10.58 25.16 -6.79
CA ASN A 27 -10.84 26.01 -5.62
C ASN A 27 -9.78 25.80 -4.51
N GLU A 28 -9.44 26.84 -3.76
CA GLU A 28 -8.36 26.82 -2.76
C GLU A 28 -8.59 25.76 -1.67
N GLY A 29 -9.84 25.53 -1.27
CA GLY A 29 -10.20 24.47 -0.33
C GLY A 29 -9.87 23.06 -0.84
N THR A 30 -10.03 22.82 -2.15
CA THR A 30 -9.73 21.53 -2.77
C THR A 30 -8.23 21.31 -2.92
N ILE A 31 -7.44 22.38 -3.11
CA ILE A 31 -5.98 22.31 -3.17
C ILE A 31 -5.41 21.78 -1.86
N LEU A 32 -5.90 22.26 -0.71
CA LEU A 32 -5.42 21.80 0.59
C LEU A 32 -5.68 20.30 0.80
N VAL A 33 -6.89 19.83 0.47
CA VAL A 33 -7.26 18.42 0.59
C VAL A 33 -6.47 17.54 -0.40
N ALA A 34 -6.28 18.01 -1.63
CA ALA A 34 -5.47 17.31 -2.63
C ALA A 34 -4.01 17.13 -2.17
N ARG A 35 -3.42 18.18 -1.59
CA ARG A 35 -2.06 18.10 -1.02
C ARG A 35 -1.97 17.05 0.09
N GLN A 36 -2.97 17.00 0.97
CA GLN A 36 -3.03 15.99 2.04
C GLN A 36 -3.13 14.57 1.46
N PHE A 37 -3.97 14.34 0.45
CA PHE A 37 -4.05 13.05 -0.22
C PHE A 37 -2.74 12.66 -0.89
N ILE A 38 -2.10 13.58 -1.61
CA ILE A 38 -0.83 13.31 -2.30
C ILE A 38 0.28 12.98 -1.29
N ALA A 39 0.32 13.65 -0.14
CA ALA A 39 1.25 13.31 0.94
C ALA A 39 1.02 11.88 1.47
N VAL A 40 -0.24 11.49 1.69
CA VAL A 40 -0.59 10.11 2.10
C VAL A 40 -0.18 9.09 1.03
N ILE A 41 -0.43 9.39 -0.25
CA ILE A 41 -0.02 8.53 -1.37
C ILE A 41 1.49 8.38 -1.44
N ALA A 42 2.25 9.47 -1.26
CA ALA A 42 3.70 9.44 -1.29
C ALA A 42 4.28 8.51 -0.21
N VAL A 43 3.73 8.58 1.02
CA VAL A 43 4.13 7.66 2.11
C VAL A 43 3.70 6.23 1.81
N ALA A 44 2.47 6.02 1.34
CA ALA A 44 1.96 4.68 1.00
C ALA A 44 2.71 4.05 -0.19
N ALA A 45 3.22 4.86 -1.13
CA ALA A 45 3.98 4.40 -2.28
C ALA A 45 5.27 3.70 -1.88
N VAL A 46 5.92 4.17 -0.80
CA VAL A 46 7.11 3.51 -0.24
C VAL A 46 6.78 2.08 0.18
N GLY A 47 5.70 1.89 0.95
CA GLY A 47 5.24 0.57 1.37
C GLY A 47 4.83 -0.31 0.19
N ARG A 48 4.03 0.22 -0.75
CA ARG A 48 3.59 -0.49 -1.95
C ARG A 48 4.74 -1.04 -2.78
N SER A 49 5.81 -0.26 -2.96
CA SER A 49 6.96 -0.70 -3.75
C SER A 49 7.59 -1.97 -3.18
N TYR A 50 7.65 -2.09 -1.86
CA TYR A 50 8.18 -3.27 -1.19
C TYR A 50 7.18 -4.44 -1.22
N GLN A 51 5.91 -4.17 -0.91
CA GLN A 51 4.85 -5.17 -0.89
C GLN A 51 4.64 -5.81 -2.27
N ALA A 52 4.60 -5.01 -3.34
CA ALA A 52 4.39 -5.51 -4.69
C ALA A 52 5.52 -6.46 -5.12
N THR A 53 6.79 -6.10 -4.92
CA THR A 53 7.89 -6.98 -5.32
C THR A 53 7.99 -8.23 -4.46
N CYS A 54 7.73 -8.12 -3.15
CA CYS A 54 7.83 -9.24 -2.23
C CYS A 54 6.67 -10.23 -2.40
N LEU A 55 5.43 -9.75 -2.29
CA LEU A 55 4.25 -10.61 -2.28
C LEU A 55 3.81 -10.98 -3.70
N ALA A 56 3.81 -10.03 -4.64
CA ALA A 56 3.39 -10.30 -6.02
C ALA A 56 4.53 -10.80 -6.91
N GLY A 57 5.77 -10.36 -6.69
CA GLY A 57 6.95 -10.82 -7.44
C GLY A 57 7.47 -12.15 -6.91
N LEU A 58 8.08 -12.14 -5.71
CA LEU A 58 8.67 -13.35 -5.13
C LEU A 58 7.59 -14.37 -4.81
N VAL A 59 6.64 -14.06 -3.89
CA VAL A 59 5.74 -15.09 -3.34
C VAL A 59 4.92 -15.82 -4.41
N LYS A 60 4.40 -15.10 -5.41
CA LYS A 60 3.68 -15.72 -6.52
C LYS A 60 4.59 -16.56 -7.43
N ALA A 61 5.82 -16.12 -7.72
CA ALA A 61 6.74 -16.85 -8.59
C ALA A 61 7.15 -18.22 -8.02
N GLY A 62 7.24 -18.37 -6.69
CA GLY A 62 7.54 -19.66 -6.04
C GLY A 62 6.32 -20.55 -5.75
N GLY A 63 5.15 -20.21 -6.29
CA GLY A 63 3.98 -21.09 -6.32
C GLY A 63 3.04 -21.02 -5.11
N ASP A 64 3.25 -20.12 -4.15
CA ASP A 64 2.39 -19.93 -2.98
C ASP A 64 1.36 -18.80 -3.18
N VAL A 65 0.61 -18.86 -4.29
CA VAL A 65 -0.36 -17.82 -4.68
C VAL A 65 -1.61 -17.80 -3.79
N SER A 66 -2.03 -18.96 -3.26
CA SER A 66 -3.21 -19.06 -2.39
C SER A 66 -3.00 -18.34 -1.06
N PHE A 67 -1.79 -18.39 -0.50
CA PHE A 67 -1.46 -17.65 0.71
C PHE A 67 -1.58 -16.13 0.50
N VAL A 68 -1.08 -15.63 -0.64
CA VAL A 68 -1.19 -14.20 -0.98
C VAL A 68 -2.65 -13.78 -1.06
N PHE A 69 -3.49 -14.57 -1.72
CA PHE A 69 -4.90 -14.26 -1.90
C PHE A 69 -5.69 -14.26 -0.59
N ILE A 70 -5.47 -15.27 0.28
CA ILE A 70 -6.12 -15.35 1.58
C ILE A 70 -5.70 -14.18 2.46
N ASN A 71 -4.40 -13.88 2.50
CA ASN A 71 -3.88 -12.75 3.27
C ASN A 71 -4.49 -11.43 2.77
N ASP A 72 -4.52 -11.22 1.46
CA ASP A 72 -5.09 -10.01 0.86
C ASP A 72 -6.57 -9.82 1.25
N THR A 73 -7.35 -10.88 1.16
CA THR A 73 -8.77 -10.90 1.52
C THR A 73 -8.98 -10.57 3.00
N ILE A 74 -8.24 -11.23 3.90
CA ILE A 74 -8.36 -11.01 5.35
C ILE A 74 -8.05 -9.56 5.70
N PHE A 75 -6.94 -9.00 5.19
CA PHE A 75 -6.56 -7.62 5.52
C PHE A 75 -7.59 -6.61 5.01
N VAL A 76 -8.11 -6.78 3.79
CA VAL A 76 -9.10 -5.85 3.23
C VAL A 76 -10.41 -5.92 4.02
N PHE A 77 -10.94 -7.12 4.28
CA PHE A 77 -12.23 -7.28 4.95
C PHE A 77 -12.21 -7.03 6.45
N LEU A 78 -11.16 -7.45 7.16
CA LEU A 78 -11.10 -7.35 8.63
C LEU A 78 -10.40 -6.10 9.14
N VAL A 79 -9.58 -5.43 8.33
CA VAL A 79 -8.80 -4.27 8.78
C VAL A 79 -9.18 -3.01 8.01
N VAL A 80 -9.04 -3.04 6.69
CA VAL A 80 -9.17 -1.82 5.86
C VAL A 80 -10.60 -1.30 5.84
N LEU A 81 -11.55 -2.15 5.47
CA LEU A 81 -12.96 -1.78 5.41
C LEU A 81 -13.52 -1.33 6.76
N PRO A 82 -13.38 -2.09 7.86
CA PRO A 82 -13.90 -1.64 9.15
C PRO A 82 -13.17 -0.39 9.66
N SER A 83 -11.86 -0.25 9.44
CA SER A 83 -11.15 0.98 9.81
C SER A 83 -11.66 2.20 9.05
N ALA A 84 -11.95 2.06 7.75
CA ALA A 84 -12.46 3.17 6.94
C ALA A 84 -13.89 3.56 7.35
N ILE A 85 -14.75 2.56 7.60
CA ILE A 85 -16.13 2.77 8.06
C ILE A 85 -16.13 3.43 9.44
N LEU A 86 -15.30 2.97 10.37
CA LEU A 86 -15.18 3.58 11.70
C LEU A 86 -14.67 5.03 11.63
N ALA A 87 -13.65 5.30 10.80
CA ALA A 87 -13.13 6.65 10.62
C ALA A 87 -14.20 7.61 10.06
N MET A 88 -15.02 7.13 9.13
CA MET A 88 -16.09 7.93 8.52
C MET A 88 -17.29 8.11 9.44
N PHE A 89 -17.85 7.02 9.98
CA PHE A 89 -19.12 7.04 10.73
C PHE A 89 -18.96 7.43 12.20
N VAL A 90 -17.89 7.00 12.87
CA VAL A 90 -17.71 7.24 14.32
C VAL A 90 -16.98 8.54 14.57
N PHE A 91 -15.89 8.76 13.83
CA PHE A 91 -15.02 9.92 14.08
C PHE A 91 -15.40 11.17 13.28
N ASN A 92 -16.31 11.08 12.29
CA ASN A 92 -16.56 12.14 11.31
C ASN A 92 -15.24 12.74 10.78
N ALA A 93 -14.23 11.87 10.59
CA ALA A 93 -12.89 12.30 10.31
C ALA A 93 -12.82 12.92 8.90
N PRO A 94 -11.95 13.92 8.69
CA PRO A 94 -11.78 14.51 7.37
C PRO A 94 -11.34 13.45 6.35
N ALA A 95 -11.71 13.64 5.09
CA ALA A 95 -11.56 12.63 4.03
C ALA A 95 -10.11 12.08 3.89
N TRP A 96 -9.09 12.91 4.18
CA TRP A 96 -7.69 12.49 4.17
C TRP A 96 -7.36 11.38 5.19
N VAL A 97 -8.02 11.35 6.34
CA VAL A 97 -7.83 10.30 7.36
C VAL A 97 -8.46 8.99 6.91
N VAL A 98 -9.68 9.05 6.37
CA VAL A 98 -10.35 7.87 5.80
C VAL A 98 -9.49 7.27 4.68
N TYR A 99 -8.91 8.12 3.83
CA TYR A 99 -7.98 7.71 2.78
C TYR A 99 -6.68 7.11 3.33
N ALA A 100 -6.13 7.65 4.41
CA ALA A 100 -4.97 7.05 5.09
C ALA A 100 -5.30 5.67 5.70
N CYS A 101 -6.48 5.51 6.29
CA CYS A 101 -6.97 4.21 6.77
C CYS A 101 -7.11 3.20 5.61
N LEU A 102 -7.64 3.63 4.46
CA LEU A 102 -7.72 2.80 3.25
C LEU A 102 -6.33 2.34 2.78
N GLN A 103 -5.32 3.21 2.88
CA GLN A 103 -3.94 2.93 2.47
C GLN A 103 -3.10 2.20 3.52
N SER A 104 -3.59 2.07 4.75
CA SER A 104 -2.88 1.39 5.85
C SER A 104 -2.59 -0.09 5.55
N ASP A 105 -3.39 -0.69 4.65
CA ASP A 105 -3.24 -2.06 4.17
C ASP A 105 -1.84 -2.34 3.62
N GLN A 106 -1.24 -1.35 2.97
CA GLN A 106 0.06 -1.47 2.34
C GLN A 106 1.18 -1.66 3.35
N ILE A 107 1.09 -0.96 4.49
CA ILE A 107 2.09 -1.02 5.56
C ILE A 107 1.96 -2.34 6.32
N LEU A 108 0.73 -2.75 6.64
CA LEU A 108 0.47 -4.00 7.35
C LEU A 108 0.91 -5.23 6.55
N LYS A 109 0.63 -5.23 5.23
CA LYS A 109 1.07 -6.31 4.34
C LYS A 109 2.58 -6.35 4.15
N CYS A 110 3.28 -5.20 4.20
CA CYS A 110 4.74 -5.20 4.22
C CYS A 110 5.30 -6.00 5.40
N PHE A 111 4.72 -5.86 6.59
CA PHE A 111 5.17 -6.60 7.77
C PHE A 111 5.01 -8.11 7.60
N VAL A 112 3.86 -8.55 7.09
CA VAL A 112 3.61 -9.97 6.80
C VAL A 112 4.56 -10.49 5.71
N ALA A 113 4.84 -9.68 4.69
CA ALA A 113 5.79 -10.02 3.62
C ALA A 113 7.20 -10.29 4.17
N VAL A 114 7.70 -9.42 5.06
CA VAL A 114 9.01 -9.59 5.71
C VAL A 114 9.06 -10.91 6.49
N VAL A 115 8.05 -11.19 7.31
CA VAL A 115 7.99 -12.41 8.13
C VAL A 115 7.96 -13.67 7.27
N LYS A 116 7.20 -13.67 6.17
CA LYS A 116 7.07 -14.82 5.26
C LYS A 116 8.36 -15.05 4.47
N ILE A 117 8.99 -13.99 3.95
CA ILE A 117 10.25 -14.09 3.20
C ILE A 117 11.37 -14.58 4.12
N ASN A 118 11.48 -14.04 5.34
CA ASN A 118 12.51 -14.45 6.30
C ASN A 118 12.35 -15.91 6.75
N ARG A 119 11.15 -16.49 6.62
CA ARG A 119 10.92 -17.91 6.88
C ARG A 119 11.35 -18.84 5.75
N PHE A 120 11.77 -18.34 4.57
CA PHE A 120 12.19 -19.11 3.38
C PHE A 120 11.25 -20.23 2.89
N LYS A 121 10.09 -20.45 3.53
CA LYS A 121 9.07 -21.46 3.18
C LYS A 121 8.22 -21.08 1.95
N TRP A 122 8.69 -20.13 1.16
CA TRP A 122 7.98 -19.62 0.00
C TRP A 122 8.16 -20.54 -1.23
N MET A 123 9.34 -21.13 -1.40
CA MET A 123 9.61 -22.00 -2.55
C MET A 123 8.94 -23.35 -2.36
N LYS A 124 7.83 -23.57 -3.06
CA LYS A 124 7.26 -24.91 -3.20
C LYS A 124 8.07 -25.65 -4.27
N ASN A 125 8.73 -26.75 -3.91
CA ASN A 125 9.44 -27.57 -4.89
C ASN A 125 8.42 -28.14 -5.89
N LEU A 126 8.43 -27.60 -7.12
CA LEU A 126 7.59 -28.07 -8.23
C LEU A 126 8.21 -29.27 -8.95
N THR A 127 9.45 -29.65 -8.60
CA THR A 127 10.09 -30.84 -9.16
C THR A 127 9.41 -32.09 -8.60
N ARG A 128 8.52 -32.67 -9.41
CA ARG A 128 8.00 -34.01 -9.20
C ARG A 128 9.17 -34.98 -9.41
N SER A 129 9.61 -35.65 -8.35
CA SER A 129 10.45 -36.84 -8.47
C SER A 129 9.56 -38.00 -8.94
N ASN A 130 9.35 -38.08 -10.25
CA ASN A 130 8.98 -39.27 -11.03
C ASN A 130 9.08 -38.93 -12.51
#